data_AF-A0A1E7LL17-F1
#
_entry.id   AF-A0A1E7LL17-F1
#
_cell.length_a   1.000
_cell.length_b   1.000
_cell.length_c   1.000
_cell.angle_alpha   90.00
_cell.angle_beta   90.00
_cell.angle_gamma   90.00
#
_symmetry.space_group_name_H-M   'P 1'
#
loop_
_entity.id
_entity.type
_entity.pdbx_description
1 polymer ?
#
loop_
_entity_poly.entity_id
_entity_poly.type
_entity_poly.pdbx_seq_one_letter_code
_entity_poly.pdbx_strand_id
1 'polypeptide(L)'
;PIGHGIIAPAGSAFFGPMFEDGGSLTSTVGALIGTGPGRGIGFMYLLFGAAMLGLVVVGLRLRVLARFDLDVPDALPDDLVGIQERERRVKAARAKKAKAAAPVPAAPATDTTPTHDHTPTDDDTPTHDHTPTDDDTPARTVEAAR
;
A
#
# COMPACT_ATOMS: atom_id res chain seq x y z
N PRO A 1 3.42 -22.97 20.97
CA PRO A 1 2.16 -23.52 21.52
C PRO A 1 2.00 -23.48 23.05
N ILE A 2 3.06 -23.30 23.86
CA ILE A 2 2.94 -23.25 25.33
C ILE A 2 2.33 -21.94 25.85
N GLY A 3 2.58 -20.81 25.15
CA GLY A 3 2.09 -19.49 25.57
C GLY A 3 0.56 -19.38 25.69
N HIS A 4 -0.19 -19.99 24.76
CA HIS A 4 -1.66 -19.94 24.80
C HIS A 4 -2.27 -20.73 25.97
N GLY A 5 -1.61 -21.80 26.43
CA GLY A 5 -2.10 -22.62 27.55
C GLY A 5 -1.98 -21.94 28.91
N ILE A 6 -1.06 -20.99 29.06
CA ILE A 6 -0.86 -20.24 30.32
C ILE A 6 -1.68 -18.95 30.33
N ILE A 7 -1.81 -18.30 29.17
CA ILE A 7 -2.47 -17.00 29.05
C ILE A 7 -3.99 -17.11 29.26
N ALA A 8 -4.64 -18.16 28.74
CA ALA A 8 -6.10 -18.29 28.84
C ALA A 8 -6.63 -18.48 30.28
N PRO A 9 -5.99 -19.31 31.14
CA PRO A 9 -6.37 -19.38 32.56
C PRO A 9 -5.95 -18.14 33.35
N ALA A 10 -4.77 -17.57 33.07
CA ALA A 10 -4.23 -16.46 33.85
C ALA A 10 -5.06 -15.17 33.73
N GLY A 11 -5.58 -14.87 32.54
CA GLY A 11 -6.38 -13.66 32.32
C GLY A 11 -7.70 -13.67 33.11
N SER A 12 -8.36 -14.83 33.20
CA SER A 12 -9.60 -14.98 33.97
C SER A 12 -9.35 -15.07 35.48
N ALA A 13 -8.23 -15.67 35.90
CA ALA A 13 -7.84 -15.79 37.30
C ALA A 13 -7.40 -14.45 37.94
N PHE A 14 -6.86 -13.49 37.17
CA PHE A 14 -6.40 -12.21 37.72
C PHE A 14 -7.53 -11.21 37.96
N PHE A 15 -8.47 -11.12 37.01
CA PHE A 15 -9.53 -10.11 37.04
C PHE A 15 -10.84 -10.64 37.61
N GLY A 16 -11.07 -11.95 37.62
CA GLY A 16 -12.26 -12.58 38.22
C GLY A 16 -12.44 -12.21 39.71
N PRO A 17 -11.43 -12.40 40.58
CA PRO A 17 -11.57 -12.16 42.02
C PRO A 17 -11.85 -10.70 42.40
N MET A 18 -11.52 -9.72 41.54
CA MET A 18 -11.80 -8.30 41.81
C MET A 18 -13.28 -7.92 41.61
N PHE A 19 -14.06 -8.77 40.93
CA PHE A 19 -15.48 -8.59 40.65
C PHE A 19 -16.37 -9.64 41.36
N GLU A 20 -15.80 -10.49 42.22
CA GLU A 20 -16.56 -11.31 43.17
C GLU A 20 -17.16 -10.44 44.28
N ASP A 21 -18.14 -10.99 45.00
CA ASP A 21 -18.93 -10.23 45.99
C ASP A 21 -18.02 -9.57 47.05
N GLY A 22 -18.02 -8.24 47.08
CA GLY A 22 -17.16 -7.44 47.98
C GLY A 22 -15.79 -7.02 47.40
N GLY A 23 -15.48 -7.34 46.14
CA GLY A 23 -14.24 -6.94 45.47
C GLY A 23 -14.06 -5.43 45.27
N SER A 24 -12.81 -4.98 45.12
CA SER A 24 -12.45 -3.54 45.07
C SER A 24 -13.02 -2.77 43.88
N LEU A 25 -13.36 -3.47 42.78
CA LEU A 25 -13.95 -2.87 41.59
C LEU A 25 -15.48 -2.90 41.60
N THR A 26 -16.10 -3.61 42.56
CA THR A 26 -17.55 -3.80 42.65
C THR A 26 -18.34 -2.50 42.73
N SER A 27 -17.85 -1.51 43.47
CA SER A 27 -18.55 -0.22 43.68
C SER A 27 -18.32 0.81 42.57
N THR A 28 -17.36 0.59 41.66
CA THR A 28 -17.00 1.53 40.59
C THR A 28 -17.34 0.96 39.23
N VAL A 29 -16.47 0.10 38.71
CA VAL A 29 -16.64 -0.53 37.39
C VAL A 29 -17.69 -1.65 37.46
N GLY A 30 -17.79 -2.34 38.59
CA GLY A 30 -18.82 -3.34 38.88
C GLY A 30 -20.22 -2.74 38.99
N ALA A 31 -20.35 -1.44 39.27
CA ALA A 31 -21.65 -0.75 39.19
C ALA A 31 -22.07 -0.48 37.73
N LEU A 32 -21.12 -0.30 36.81
CA LEU A 32 -21.38 -0.02 35.40
C LEU A 32 -21.55 -1.31 34.56
N ILE A 33 -20.81 -2.37 34.88
CA ILE A 33 -20.78 -3.65 34.13
C ILE A 33 -21.49 -4.78 34.89
N GLY A 34 -21.78 -4.59 36.19
CA GLY A 34 -22.29 -5.63 37.11
C GLY A 34 -21.17 -6.55 37.63
N THR A 35 -21.40 -7.16 38.79
CA THR A 35 -20.51 -8.17 39.41
C THR A 35 -20.97 -9.61 39.17
N GLY A 36 -20.10 -10.58 39.41
CA GLY A 36 -20.42 -12.01 39.33
C GLY A 36 -19.45 -12.85 38.46
N PRO A 37 -19.62 -14.19 38.46
CA PRO A 37 -18.71 -15.12 37.79
C PRO A 37 -18.55 -14.81 36.29
N GLY A 38 -17.31 -14.77 35.81
CA GLY A 38 -16.99 -14.55 34.40
C GLY A 38 -17.02 -13.08 33.94
N ARG A 39 -17.38 -12.12 34.80
CA ARG A 39 -17.40 -10.67 34.44
C ARG A 39 -16.01 -10.07 34.18
N GLY A 40 -14.95 -10.72 34.67
CA GLY A 40 -13.56 -10.32 34.40
C GLY A 40 -13.19 -10.31 32.91
N ILE A 41 -13.77 -11.22 32.11
CA ILE A 41 -13.53 -11.25 30.65
C ILE A 41 -14.22 -10.06 29.98
N GLY A 42 -15.44 -9.72 30.37
CA GLY A 42 -16.16 -8.54 29.86
C GLY A 42 -15.43 -7.24 30.19
N PHE A 43 -14.88 -7.13 31.41
CA PHE A 43 -14.06 -5.99 31.80
C PHE A 43 -12.78 -5.88 30.95
N MET A 44 -12.10 -7.00 30.65
CA MET A 44 -10.93 -6.99 29.76
C MET A 44 -11.26 -6.45 28.36
N TYR A 45 -12.39 -6.86 27.78
CA TYR A 45 -12.84 -6.31 26.49
C TYR A 45 -13.10 -4.81 26.57
N LEU A 46 -13.77 -4.34 27.63
CA LEU A 46 -14.02 -2.91 27.81
C LEU A 46 -12.72 -2.12 27.98
N LEU A 47 -11.77 -2.65 28.77
CA LEU A 47 -10.46 -2.02 28.99
C LEU A 47 -9.66 -1.91 27.69
N PHE A 48 -9.59 -2.98 26.89
CA PHE A 48 -8.92 -2.95 25.60
C PHE A 48 -9.64 -2.04 24.59
N GLY A 49 -10.97 -2.04 24.59
CA GLY A 49 -11.76 -1.11 23.78
C GLY A 49 -11.48 0.35 24.15
N ALA A 50 -11.42 0.67 25.44
CA ALA A 50 -11.07 2.00 25.93
C ALA A 50 -9.61 2.38 25.59
N ALA A 51 -8.68 1.44 25.66
CA ALA A 51 -7.28 1.66 25.25
C ALA A 51 -7.17 1.95 23.74
N MET A 52 -7.90 1.20 22.89
CA MET A 52 -7.97 1.47 21.45
C MET A 52 -8.57 2.85 21.17
N LEU A 53 -9.67 3.20 21.84
CA LEU A 53 -10.28 4.52 21.70
C LEU A 53 -9.31 5.63 22.12
N GLY A 54 -8.58 5.42 23.22
CA GLY A 54 -7.52 6.31 23.67
C GLY A 54 -6.43 6.48 22.63
N LEU A 55 -6.00 5.40 21.98
CA LEU A 55 -4.99 5.43 20.92
C LEU A 55 -5.48 6.24 19.70
N VAL A 56 -6.74 6.07 19.31
CA VAL A 56 -7.36 6.88 18.24
C VAL A 56 -7.37 8.35 18.63
N VAL A 57 -7.80 8.69 19.85
CA VAL A 57 -7.82 10.08 20.33
C VAL A 57 -6.40 10.68 20.34
N VAL A 58 -5.40 9.91 20.76
CA VAL A 58 -3.99 10.34 20.70
C VAL A 58 -3.56 10.58 19.26
N GLY A 59 -3.87 9.68 18.33
CA GLY A 59 -3.59 9.87 16.91
C GLY A 59 -4.22 11.15 16.34
N LEU A 60 -5.48 11.44 16.70
CA LEU A 60 -6.18 12.66 16.31
C LEU A 60 -5.62 13.93 16.97
N ARG A 61 -5.00 13.82 18.16
CA ARG A 61 -4.33 14.94 18.84
C ARG A 61 -2.94 15.23 18.28
N LEU A 62 -2.27 14.21 17.74
CA LEU A 62 -0.98 14.38 17.09
C LEU A 62 -1.20 15.10 15.75
N ARG A 63 -0.93 16.40 15.73
CA ARG A 63 -1.06 17.25 14.53
C ARG A 63 -0.38 16.67 13.29
N VAL A 64 0.77 16.02 13.45
CA VAL A 64 1.48 15.38 12.34
C VAL A 64 0.62 14.32 11.65
N LEU A 65 -0.15 13.53 12.42
CA LEU A 65 -1.01 12.49 11.88
C LEU A 65 -2.35 13.08 11.42
N ALA A 66 -2.96 13.92 12.26
CA ALA A 66 -4.28 14.50 12.00
C ALA A 66 -4.28 15.53 10.86
N ARG A 67 -3.14 16.18 10.61
CA ARG A 67 -2.99 17.22 9.58
C ARG A 67 -2.10 16.76 8.44
N PHE A 68 -1.69 15.50 8.41
CA PHE A 68 -0.92 14.94 7.30
C PHE A 68 -1.56 15.25 5.94
N ASP A 69 -2.88 15.09 5.85
CA ASP A 69 -3.69 15.38 4.67
C ASP A 69 -3.63 16.85 4.20
N LEU A 70 -3.40 17.78 5.12
CA LEU A 70 -3.26 19.21 4.80
C LEU A 70 -1.80 19.63 4.61
N ASP A 71 -0.88 19.00 5.34
CA ASP A 71 0.54 19.36 5.38
C ASP A 71 1.33 18.67 4.24
N VAL A 72 0.83 17.56 3.68
CA VAL A 72 1.43 16.86 2.53
C VAL A 72 0.58 17.10 1.27
N PRO A 73 1.09 17.86 0.28
CA PRO A 73 0.40 18.07 -0.97
C PRO A 73 0.12 16.73 -1.67
N ASP A 74 -1.11 16.56 -2.15
CA ASP A 74 -1.47 15.41 -2.98
C ASP A 74 -0.49 15.26 -4.14
N ALA A 75 -0.13 14.01 -4.45
CA ALA A 75 0.67 13.71 -5.61
C ALA A 75 -0.05 14.21 -6.87
N LEU A 76 0.73 14.69 -7.85
CA LEU A 76 0.18 15.05 -9.14
C LEU A 76 -0.50 13.81 -9.75
N PRO A 77 -1.77 13.88 -10.16
CA PRO A 77 -2.45 12.74 -10.75
C PRO A 77 -1.67 12.15 -11.93
N ASP A 78 -1.40 10.84 -11.89
CA ASP A 78 -0.56 10.13 -12.87
C ASP A 78 -1.12 10.20 -14.30
N ASP A 79 -2.44 10.38 -14.44
CA ASP A 79 -3.11 10.58 -15.72
C ASP A 79 -2.72 11.92 -16.37
N LEU A 80 -2.60 12.99 -15.58
CA LEU A 80 -2.10 14.28 -16.06
C LEU A 80 -0.64 14.19 -16.50
N VAL A 81 0.19 13.43 -15.77
CA VAL A 81 1.59 13.16 -16.14
C VAL A 81 1.67 12.37 -17.46
N GLY A 82 0.84 11.32 -17.59
CA GLY A 82 0.78 10.50 -18.80
C GLY A 82 0.32 11.27 -20.04
N ILE A 83 -0.67 12.16 -19.89
CA ILE A 83 -1.15 13.03 -20.99
C ILE A 83 -0.05 14.00 -21.43
N GLN A 84 0.64 14.66 -20.49
CA GLN A 84 1.72 15.59 -20.81
C GLN A 84 2.88 14.91 -21.53
N GLU A 85 3.27 13.72 -21.10
CA GLU A 85 4.34 12.95 -21.74
C GLU A 85 3.94 12.48 -23.14
N ARG A 86 2.69 12.05 -23.32
CA ARG A 86 2.15 11.70 -24.64
C ARG A 86 2.17 12.90 -25.59
N GLU A 87 1.75 14.08 -25.13
CA GLU A 87 1.78 15.30 -25.91
C GLU A 87 3.21 15.70 -26.32
N ARG A 88 4.17 15.60 -25.41
CA ARG A 88 5.60 15.86 -25.69
C ARG A 88 6.12 14.93 -26.78
N ARG A 89 5.82 13.63 -26.70
CA ARG A 89 6.20 12.63 -27.71
C ARG A 89 5.59 12.93 -29.08
N VAL A 90 4.30 13.28 -29.11
CA VAL A 90 3.61 13.65 -30.35
C VAL A 90 4.21 14.89 -30.99
N LYS A 91 4.50 15.94 -30.20
CA LYS A 91 5.16 17.17 -30.70
C LYS A 91 6.56 16.87 -31.26
N ALA A 92 7.36 16.08 -30.54
CA ALA A 92 8.70 15.68 -31.00
C ALA A 92 8.65 14.86 -32.29
N ALA A 93 7.72 13.91 -32.41
CA ALA A 93 7.53 13.11 -33.62
C ALA A 93 7.13 13.99 -34.82
N ARG A 94 6.22 14.96 -34.62
CA ARG A 94 5.82 15.93 -35.65
C ARG A 94 7.00 16.81 -36.09
N ALA A 95 7.81 17.30 -35.16
CA ALA A 95 8.99 18.11 -35.47
C ALA A 95 10.04 17.31 -36.26
N LYS A 96 10.30 16.05 -35.89
CA LYS A 96 11.17 15.15 -36.66
C LYS A 96 10.66 14.94 -38.08
N LYS A 97 9.36 14.67 -38.23
CA LYS A 97 8.72 14.50 -39.55
C LYS A 97 8.79 15.77 -40.41
N ALA A 98 8.57 16.94 -39.81
CA ALA A 98 8.67 18.22 -40.51
C ALA A 98 10.12 18.51 -40.97
N LYS A 99 11.12 18.18 -40.15
CA LYS A 99 12.54 18.30 -40.51
C LYS A 99 12.94 17.35 -41.65
N ALA A 100 12.40 16.12 -41.65
CA ALA A 100 12.63 15.15 -42.71
C ALA A 100 11.92 15.49 -44.03
N ALA A 101 10.83 16.27 -43.98
CA ALA A 101 10.05 16.70 -45.14
C ALA A 101 10.49 18.06 -45.71
N ALA A 102 11.48 18.74 -45.10
CA ALA A 102 12.05 19.95 -45.67
C ALA A 102 12.73 19.61 -47.01
N PRO A 103 12.45 20.34 -48.10
CA PRO A 103 13.05 20.04 -49.40
C PRO A 103 14.57 20.22 -49.29
N VAL A 104 15.32 19.19 -49.70
CA VAL A 104 16.75 19.33 -49.96
C VAL A 104 16.89 20.43 -51.03
N PRO A 105 17.56 21.56 -50.76
CA PRO A 105 17.79 22.55 -51.80
C PRO A 105 18.59 21.87 -52.91
N ALA A 106 18.07 21.91 -54.13
CA ALA A 106 18.72 21.39 -55.31
C ALA A 106 20.09 22.07 -55.47
N ALA A 107 21.15 21.35 -55.10
CA ALA A 107 22.52 21.70 -55.48
C ALA A 107 22.76 21.24 -56.92
N PRO A 108 23.51 22.00 -57.73
CA PRO A 108 23.80 21.63 -59.11
C PRO A 108 24.67 20.37 -59.13
N ALA A 109 24.43 19.53 -60.12
CA ALA A 109 25.16 18.29 -60.35
C ALA A 109 26.68 18.56 -60.42
N THR A 110 27.42 17.99 -59.48
CA THR A 110 28.82 17.59 -59.71
C THR A 110 28.97 16.14 -59.31
N ASP A 111 29.20 15.36 -60.35
CA ASP A 111 29.61 13.97 -60.37
C ASP A 111 30.90 13.76 -59.56
N THR A 112 30.80 13.08 -58.42
CA THR A 112 31.89 12.28 -57.86
C THR A 112 31.30 11.18 -57.00
N THR A 113 31.32 9.96 -57.54
CA THR A 113 31.13 8.72 -56.78
C THR A 113 32.26 8.59 -55.74
N PRO A 114 31.91 8.25 -54.48
CA PRO A 114 32.60 7.12 -53.88
C PRO A 114 31.61 6.14 -53.25
N THR A 115 31.68 4.90 -53.73
CA THR A 115 31.13 3.72 -53.06
C THR A 115 31.64 3.66 -51.63
N HIS A 116 30.74 3.86 -50.65
CA HIS A 116 30.91 3.34 -49.30
C HIS A 116 29.60 2.70 -48.87
N ASP A 117 29.63 1.38 -48.93
CA ASP A 117 28.59 0.47 -48.49
C ASP A 117 28.71 0.34 -46.96
N HIS A 118 27.83 1.00 -46.22
CA HIS A 118 27.61 0.71 -44.81
C HIS A 118 26.13 0.88 -44.51
N THR A 119 25.44 -0.25 -44.43
CA THR A 119 24.11 -0.42 -43.85
C THR A 119 24.23 -0.36 -42.33
N PRO A 120 23.62 0.61 -41.62
CA PRO A 120 23.37 0.49 -40.20
C PRO A 120 22.01 -0.21 -40.05
N THR A 121 22.05 -1.49 -39.70
CA THR A 121 20.88 -2.21 -39.21
C THR A 121 20.63 -1.73 -37.78
N ASP A 122 19.85 -0.65 -37.62
CA ASP A 122 19.36 -0.23 -36.30
C ASP A 122 18.23 -1.20 -35.88
N ASP A 123 18.63 -2.34 -35.34
CA ASP A 123 17.75 -3.30 -34.68
C ASP A 123 17.77 -3.04 -33.17
N ASP A 124 17.29 -1.86 -32.76
CA ASP A 124 16.99 -1.55 -31.36
C ASP A 124 15.51 -1.87 -31.08
N THR A 125 15.19 -3.16 -31.08
CA THR A 125 13.99 -3.67 -30.44
C THR A 125 14.29 -3.82 -28.94
N PRO A 126 13.71 -3.00 -28.04
CA PRO A 126 13.80 -3.28 -26.62
C PRO A 126 12.81 -4.41 -26.32
N THR A 127 13.27 -5.66 -26.34
CA THR A 127 12.57 -6.79 -25.74
C THR A 127 12.63 -6.66 -24.22
N HIS A 128 11.81 -5.75 -23.67
CA HIS A 128 11.41 -5.87 -22.27
C HIS A 128 10.35 -6.95 -22.17
N ASP A 129 10.80 -8.20 -22.14
CA ASP A 129 10.02 -9.33 -21.69
C ASP A 129 10.10 -9.36 -20.15
N HIS A 130 9.18 -8.62 -19.52
CA HIS A 130 8.83 -8.85 -18.13
C HIS A 130 7.41 -9.38 -18.14
N THR A 131 7.29 -10.69 -18.33
CA THR A 131 6.14 -11.45 -17.88
C THR A 131 6.18 -11.47 -16.35
N PRO A 132 5.24 -10.83 -15.63
CA PRO A 132 5.05 -11.12 -14.22
C PRO A 132 4.28 -12.43 -14.18
N THR A 133 4.99 -13.56 -14.04
CA THR A 133 4.36 -14.81 -13.62
C THR A 133 4.13 -14.70 -12.11
N ASP A 134 3.08 -13.96 -11.73
CA ASP A 134 2.43 -14.15 -10.44
C ASP A 134 1.59 -15.42 -10.56
N ASP A 135 2.16 -16.54 -10.11
CA ASP A 135 1.39 -17.75 -9.88
C ASP A 135 1.89 -18.48 -8.62
N ASP A 136 1.84 -17.78 -7.48
CA ASP A 136 1.69 -18.42 -6.18
C ASP A 136 0.22 -18.35 -5.77
N THR A 137 -0.59 -19.17 -6.43
CA THR A 137 -1.90 -19.58 -5.94
C THR A 137 -1.68 -20.61 -4.82
N PRO A 138 -1.92 -20.30 -3.53
CA PRO A 138 -2.05 -21.35 -2.54
C PRO A 138 -3.41 -22.03 -2.78
N ALA A 139 -3.37 -23.17 -3.45
CA ALA A 139 -4.51 -24.08 -3.51
C ALA A 139 -4.97 -24.40 -2.09
N ARG A 140 -6.11 -23.84 -1.70
CA ARG A 140 -6.93 -24.37 -0.61
C ARG A 140 -7.47 -25.74 -1.04
N THR A 141 -7.61 -26.60 -0.03
CA THR A 141 -8.42 -27.86 0.03
C THR A 141 -7.88 -29.00 -0.83
N VAL A 142 -7.63 -30.22 -0.33
CA VAL A 142 -8.56 -31.20 0.27
C VAL A 142 -7.75 -32.20 1.13
N GLU A 143 -7.99 -32.31 2.44
CA GLU A 143 -8.58 -33.50 3.09
C GLU A 143 -8.15 -34.87 2.53
N ALA A 144 -7.18 -35.53 3.16
CA ALA A 144 -7.02 -37.00 3.08
C ALA A 144 -6.21 -37.53 4.28
N ALA A 145 -6.80 -37.46 5.46
CA ALA A 145 -6.43 -38.33 6.57
C ALA A 145 -7.37 -39.55 6.52
N ARG A 146 -6.82 -40.68 6.08
CA ARG A 146 -7.27 -42.03 6.44
C ARG A 146 -6.04 -42.85 6.77
#